data_AF-S4RD76-F1
#
_entry.id   AF-S4RD76-F1
#
_cell.length_a   1.000
_cell.length_b   1.000
_cell.length_c   1.000
_cell.angle_alpha   90.00
_cell.angle_beta   90.00
_cell.angle_gamma   90.00
#
_symmetry.space_group_name_H-M   'P 1'
#
loop_
_entity.id
_entity.type
_entity.pdbx_description
1 polymer ?
#
loop_
_entity_poly.entity_id
_entity_poly.type
_entity_poly.pdbx_seq_one_letter_code
_entity_poly.pdbx_strand_id
1 'polypeptide(L)'
;GEKMSAEEADEEAKAAPPSVESSDQRERIEARRLRVAARVDAAKRANLGETSSPSLDALTQGGQAQRREEESRQRLDKLLEDGTELVSNVRVAGDAREAQRRARNEEARRLRLEKLESEARESLEKFERIASGWHNGTKRALPVPQALRDALHAQQKLCAALIEDKNKLITELEQELKTHDEQFVRDLKRQATDIELLTERMEEQARSVAQTCREEMTSLEKEFEAERHELLEKNRKEWEQATHTRRDREEQQLEGRLRRAEEQEQQLQDLRRQGVEETNEIKEKLEGDVQVINHQ
;
A
#
# COMPACT_ATOMS: atom_id res chain seq x y z
N GLY A 1 -55.66 -4.06 23.69
CA GLY A 1 -56.92 -3.90 22.95
C GLY A 1 -56.55 -3.71 21.51
N GLU A 2 -56.54 -4.82 20.77
CA GLU A 2 -56.28 -4.90 19.35
C GLU A 2 -57.20 -3.96 18.57
N LYS A 3 -56.59 -3.15 17.71
CA LYS A 3 -57.10 -2.64 16.43
C LYS A 3 -56.16 -1.55 15.95
N MET A 4 -55.12 -1.94 15.21
CA MET A 4 -54.63 -1.16 14.07
C MET A 4 -53.94 -2.10 13.08
N SER A 5 -54.32 -1.89 11.82
CA SER A 5 -53.70 -2.33 10.57
C SER A 5 -53.54 -3.83 10.31
N ALA A 6 -54.66 -4.46 9.96
CA ALA A 6 -54.72 -5.55 8.98
C ALA A 6 -54.47 -5.01 7.55
N GLU A 7 -53.44 -4.16 7.39
CA GLU A 7 -53.15 -3.40 6.16
C GLU A 7 -51.66 -3.46 5.79
N GLU A 8 -50.97 -4.51 6.25
CA GLU A 8 -49.60 -4.89 5.87
C GLU A 8 -49.53 -6.37 5.47
N ALA A 9 -50.60 -6.86 4.81
CA ALA A 9 -50.67 -8.23 4.29
C ALA A 9 -51.09 -8.27 2.81
N ASP A 10 -50.76 -7.23 2.04
CA ASP A 10 -51.05 -7.17 0.60
C ASP A 10 -49.90 -6.56 -0.22
N GLU A 11 -48.66 -6.84 0.20
CA GLU A 11 -47.47 -6.59 -0.59
C GLU A 11 -46.74 -7.93 -0.77
N GLU A 12 -46.51 -8.32 -2.04
CA GLU A 12 -45.96 -9.60 -2.50
C GLU A 12 -46.89 -10.81 -2.65
N ALA A 13 -47.99 -10.65 -3.37
CA ALA A 13 -48.31 -11.63 -4.41
C ALA A 13 -47.62 -11.21 -5.71
N LYS A 14 -46.32 -11.52 -5.87
CA LYS A 14 -45.69 -11.53 -7.19
C LYS A 14 -46.39 -12.60 -8.02
N ALA A 15 -47.43 -12.21 -8.76
CA ALA A 15 -48.08 -13.07 -9.74
C ALA A 15 -46.98 -13.68 -10.63
N ALA A 16 -46.93 -15.02 -10.67
CA ALA A 16 -45.96 -15.73 -11.48
C ALA A 16 -46.05 -15.21 -12.93
N PRO A 17 -44.91 -15.06 -13.63
CA PRO A 17 -44.91 -14.56 -15.00
C PRO A 17 -45.87 -15.40 -15.85
N PRO A 18 -46.69 -14.76 -16.72
CA PRO A 18 -47.74 -15.44 -17.46
C PRO A 18 -47.16 -16.61 -18.23
N SER A 19 -47.70 -17.81 -17.98
CA SER A 19 -47.17 -19.06 -18.51
C SER A 19 -47.92 -19.51 -19.77
N VAL A 20 -47.17 -20.09 -20.69
CA VAL A 20 -47.71 -20.67 -21.93
C VAL A 20 -48.55 -21.92 -21.67
N GLU A 21 -48.27 -22.58 -20.54
CA GLU A 21 -48.89 -23.82 -20.11
C GLU A 21 -50.02 -23.56 -19.09
N SER A 22 -50.35 -22.29 -18.83
CA SER A 22 -51.48 -21.92 -17.99
C SER A 22 -52.81 -22.43 -18.57
N SER A 23 -53.74 -22.82 -17.69
CA SER A 23 -55.09 -23.23 -18.06
C SER A 23 -55.95 -22.06 -18.55
N ASP A 24 -55.63 -20.82 -18.17
CA ASP A 24 -56.31 -19.61 -18.63
C ASP A 24 -55.85 -19.17 -20.03
N GLN A 25 -56.83 -18.97 -20.93
CA GLN A 25 -56.58 -18.50 -22.29
C GLN A 25 -55.96 -17.10 -22.33
N ARG A 26 -56.32 -16.21 -21.40
CA ARG A 26 -55.80 -14.83 -21.38
C ARG A 26 -54.32 -14.80 -21.03
N GLU A 27 -53.91 -15.53 -19.99
CA GLU A 27 -52.50 -15.67 -19.60
C GLU A 27 -51.65 -16.28 -20.72
N ARG A 28 -52.17 -17.29 -21.45
CA ARG A 28 -51.45 -17.87 -22.60
C ARG A 28 -51.23 -16.87 -23.74
N ILE A 29 -52.21 -15.99 -24.00
CA ILE A 29 -52.10 -14.95 -25.04
C ILE A 29 -51.06 -13.91 -24.63
N GLU A 30 -51.07 -13.49 -23.37
CA GLU A 30 -50.10 -12.53 -22.83
C GLU A 30 -48.68 -13.11 -22.81
N ALA A 31 -48.51 -14.36 -22.38
CA ALA A 31 -47.25 -15.10 -22.43
C ALA A 31 -46.68 -15.23 -23.86
N ARG A 32 -47.55 -15.40 -24.86
CA ARG A 32 -47.16 -15.43 -26.28
C ARG A 32 -46.79 -14.04 -26.79
N ARG A 33 -47.55 -13.00 -26.46
CA ARG A 33 -47.24 -11.61 -26.82
C ARG A 33 -45.89 -11.17 -26.25
N LEU A 34 -45.60 -11.50 -24.99
CA LEU A 34 -44.31 -11.21 -24.36
C LEU A 34 -43.15 -11.94 -25.02
N ARG A 35 -43.31 -13.23 -25.38
CA ARG A 35 -42.27 -13.95 -26.13
C ARG A 35 -42.05 -13.42 -27.55
N VAL A 36 -43.12 -13.01 -28.23
CA VAL A 36 -42.99 -12.40 -29.56
C VAL A 36 -42.33 -11.03 -29.46
N ALA A 37 -42.71 -10.20 -28.48
CA ALA A 37 -42.07 -8.93 -28.21
C ALA A 37 -40.57 -9.11 -27.88
N ALA A 38 -40.24 -10.06 -27.01
CA ALA A 38 -38.85 -10.38 -26.69
C ALA A 38 -38.05 -10.88 -27.91
N ARG A 39 -38.66 -11.68 -28.80
CA ARG A 39 -38.04 -12.10 -30.06
C ARG A 39 -37.85 -10.96 -31.04
N VAL A 40 -38.83 -10.05 -31.16
CA VAL A 40 -38.75 -8.86 -32.00
C VAL A 40 -37.69 -7.90 -31.47
N ASP A 41 -37.61 -7.70 -30.17
CA ASP A 41 -36.59 -6.85 -29.55
C ASP A 41 -35.21 -7.47 -29.64
N ALA A 42 -35.08 -8.80 -29.48
CA ALA A 42 -33.82 -9.51 -29.73
C ALA A 42 -33.38 -9.40 -31.20
N ALA A 43 -34.32 -9.51 -32.15
CA ALA A 43 -34.03 -9.33 -33.57
C ALA A 43 -33.66 -7.87 -33.91
N LYS A 44 -34.29 -6.89 -33.28
CA LYS A 44 -33.93 -5.46 -33.40
C LYS A 44 -32.52 -5.20 -32.86
N ARG A 45 -32.19 -5.71 -31.66
CA ARG A 45 -30.84 -5.61 -31.08
C ARG A 45 -29.77 -6.28 -31.95
N ALA A 46 -30.08 -7.46 -32.50
CA ALA A 46 -29.20 -8.16 -33.43
C ALA A 46 -29.00 -7.37 -34.74
N ASN A 47 -30.05 -6.76 -35.29
CA ASN A 47 -29.96 -5.90 -36.48
C ASN A 47 -29.21 -4.58 -36.22
N LEU A 48 -29.27 -4.06 -35.00
CA LEU A 48 -28.53 -2.87 -34.56
C LEU A 48 -27.06 -3.17 -34.20
N GLY A 49 -26.64 -4.45 -34.20
CA GLY A 49 -25.28 -4.83 -33.80
C GLY A 49 -25.00 -4.65 -32.30
N GLU A 50 -26.03 -4.44 -31.48
CA GLU A 50 -25.92 -4.36 -30.02
C GLU A 50 -25.79 -5.77 -29.42
N THR A 51 -24.65 -6.42 -29.65
CA THR A 51 -24.27 -7.67 -28.97
C THR A 51 -23.22 -7.45 -27.89
N SER A 52 -22.99 -6.21 -27.46
CA SER A 52 -22.06 -5.92 -26.38
C SER A 52 -22.83 -5.69 -25.08
N SER A 53 -23.01 -6.75 -24.31
CA SER A 53 -22.93 -6.60 -22.85
C SER A 53 -21.63 -5.85 -22.54
N PRO A 54 -21.58 -4.94 -21.55
CA PRO A 54 -20.33 -4.27 -21.17
C PRO A 54 -19.23 -5.34 -21.05
N SER A 55 -18.25 -5.27 -21.94
CA SER A 55 -17.26 -6.34 -22.06
C SER A 55 -16.58 -6.56 -20.72
N LEU A 56 -16.53 -7.81 -20.28
CA LEU A 56 -15.73 -8.24 -19.13
C LEU A 56 -14.26 -7.79 -19.27
N ASP A 57 -13.80 -7.54 -20.50
CA ASP A 57 -12.46 -7.00 -20.79
C ASP A 57 -12.26 -5.57 -20.30
N ALA A 58 -13.33 -4.79 -20.09
CA ALA A 58 -13.22 -3.46 -19.48
C ALA A 58 -12.94 -3.54 -17.97
N LEU A 59 -13.36 -4.63 -17.30
CA LEU A 59 -13.03 -4.92 -15.90
C LEU A 59 -11.64 -5.55 -15.75
N THR A 60 -11.12 -6.18 -16.81
CA THR A 60 -9.83 -6.89 -16.79
C THR A 60 -8.64 -5.96 -17.12
N GLN A 61 -8.89 -4.80 -17.75
CA GLN A 61 -7.84 -3.84 -18.11
C GLN A 61 -7.20 -3.12 -16.91
N GLY A 62 -7.92 -2.96 -15.80
CA GLY A 62 -7.38 -2.39 -14.55
C GLY A 62 -6.22 -3.18 -13.91
N GLY A 63 -5.86 -4.35 -14.46
CA GLY A 63 -4.76 -5.16 -13.97
C GLY A 63 -3.37 -4.55 -14.15
N GLN A 64 -3.17 -3.62 -15.10
CA GLN A 64 -1.85 -2.98 -15.28
C GLN A 64 -1.58 -1.94 -14.20
N ALA A 65 -2.47 -0.96 -14.02
CA ALA A 65 -2.32 0.02 -12.95
C ALA A 65 -2.37 -0.61 -11.54
N GLN A 66 -3.17 -1.65 -11.32
CA GLN A 66 -3.17 -2.39 -10.05
C GLN A 66 -1.84 -3.09 -9.77
N ARG A 67 -1.21 -3.70 -10.79
CA ARG A 67 0.13 -4.29 -10.62
C ARG A 67 1.17 -3.23 -10.29
N ARG A 68 1.06 -2.05 -10.89
CA ARG A 68 1.95 -0.93 -10.63
C ARG A 68 1.78 -0.35 -9.24
N GLU A 69 0.54 -0.27 -8.76
CA GLU A 69 0.25 0.09 -7.37
C GLU A 69 0.90 -0.90 -6.40
N GLU A 70 0.78 -2.20 -6.67
CA GLU A 70 1.41 -3.26 -5.87
C GLU A 70 2.94 -3.16 -5.88
N GLU A 71 3.55 -2.95 -7.05
CA GLU A 71 5.00 -2.74 -7.20
C GLU A 71 5.47 -1.51 -6.42
N SER A 72 4.70 -0.42 -6.49
CA SER A 72 4.98 0.83 -5.79
C SER A 72 4.96 0.65 -4.28
N ARG A 73 3.92 -0.04 -3.76
CA ARG A 73 3.83 -0.40 -2.33
C ARG A 73 5.03 -1.21 -1.87
N GLN A 74 5.41 -2.26 -2.61
CA GLN A 74 6.57 -3.08 -2.25
C GLN A 74 7.89 -2.30 -2.23
N ARG A 75 8.05 -1.31 -3.11
CA ARG A 75 9.24 -0.44 -3.08
C ARG A 75 9.25 0.46 -1.85
N LEU A 76 8.11 1.05 -1.51
CA LEU A 76 7.97 1.88 -0.32
C LEU A 76 8.18 1.08 0.97
N ASP A 77 7.66 -0.15 1.04
CA ASP A 77 7.86 -1.02 2.19
C ASP A 77 9.34 -1.36 2.38
N LYS A 78 10.05 -1.75 1.31
CA LYS A 78 11.50 -1.98 1.35
C LYS A 78 12.28 -0.74 1.78
N LEU A 79 11.92 0.43 1.25
CA LEU A 79 12.56 1.69 1.64
C LEU A 79 12.36 2.00 3.14
N LEU A 80 11.17 1.71 3.66
CA LEU A 80 10.86 1.87 5.08
C LEU A 80 11.63 0.87 5.95
N GLU A 81 11.73 -0.39 5.54
CA GLU A 81 12.53 -1.42 6.21
C GLU A 81 14.01 -1.00 6.26
N ASP A 82 14.62 -0.71 5.11
CA ASP A 82 16.02 -0.31 5.00
C ASP A 82 16.32 0.95 5.81
N GLY A 83 15.43 1.95 5.75
CA GLY A 83 15.54 3.17 6.54
C GLY A 83 15.44 2.90 8.05
N THR A 84 14.53 2.01 8.46
CA THR A 84 14.36 1.63 9.87
C THR A 84 15.61 0.94 10.41
N GLU A 85 16.24 0.06 9.62
CA GLU A 85 17.51 -0.56 9.97
C GLU A 85 18.63 0.48 10.13
N LEU A 86 18.74 1.43 9.19
CA LEU A 86 19.78 2.48 9.23
C LEU A 86 19.72 3.33 10.52
N VAL A 87 18.51 3.68 10.97
CA VAL A 87 18.26 4.43 12.21
C VAL A 87 18.44 3.55 13.44
N SER A 88 17.91 2.31 13.41
CA SER A 88 18.01 1.36 14.52
C SER A 88 19.46 0.98 14.85
N ASN A 89 20.32 0.87 13.85
CA ASN A 89 21.75 0.57 14.03
C ASN A 89 22.46 1.54 14.97
N VAL A 90 22.11 2.83 14.96
CA VAL A 90 22.68 3.82 15.89
C VAL A 90 22.25 3.53 17.32
N ARG A 91 20.95 3.23 17.51
CA ARG A 91 20.39 2.90 18.83
C ARG A 91 20.98 1.62 19.40
N VAL A 92 21.03 0.55 18.62
CA VAL A 92 21.62 -0.74 19.03
C VAL A 92 23.08 -0.58 19.42
N ALA A 93 23.85 0.19 18.64
CA ALA A 93 25.24 0.48 18.96
C ALA A 93 25.37 1.30 20.26
N GLY A 94 24.48 2.25 20.50
CA GLY A 94 24.38 3.01 21.75
C GLY A 94 24.09 2.12 22.96
N ASP A 95 23.08 1.25 22.85
CA ASP A 95 22.67 0.32 23.90
C ASP A 95 23.80 -0.68 24.24
N ALA A 96 24.48 -1.22 23.23
CA ALA A 96 25.62 -2.12 23.44
C ALA A 96 26.76 -1.43 24.22
N ARG A 97 27.07 -0.17 23.87
CA ARG A 97 28.10 0.62 24.57
C ARG A 97 27.70 0.94 26.01
N GLU A 98 26.44 1.28 26.24
CA GLU A 98 25.91 1.56 27.56
C GLU A 98 25.89 0.31 28.45
N ALA A 99 25.52 -0.85 27.90
CA ALA A 99 25.61 -2.12 28.60
C ALA A 99 27.06 -2.43 29.02
N GLN A 100 28.02 -2.23 28.11
CA GLN A 100 29.43 -2.40 28.41
C GLN A 100 29.93 -1.43 29.49
N ARG A 101 29.49 -0.16 29.46
CA ARG A 101 29.82 0.83 30.48
C ARG A 101 29.29 0.42 31.85
N ARG A 102 28.05 -0.04 31.94
CA ARG A 102 27.46 -0.53 33.21
C ARG A 102 28.24 -1.69 33.79
N ALA A 103 28.57 -2.69 32.97
CA ALA A 103 29.38 -3.84 33.41
C ALA A 103 30.73 -3.40 33.99
N ARG A 104 31.47 -2.52 33.28
CA ARG A 104 32.75 -1.97 33.76
C ARG A 104 32.61 -1.19 35.06
N ASN A 105 31.55 -0.39 35.18
CA ASN A 105 31.30 0.41 36.39
C ASN A 105 30.93 -0.46 37.59
N GLU A 106 30.18 -1.54 37.37
CA GLU A 106 29.85 -2.52 38.41
C GLU A 106 31.11 -3.26 38.89
N GLU A 107 31.97 -3.69 37.96
CA GLU A 107 33.25 -4.31 38.29
C GLU A 107 34.17 -3.36 39.06
N ALA A 108 34.33 -2.12 38.60
CA ALA A 108 35.13 -1.10 39.28
C ALA A 108 34.58 -0.80 40.68
N ARG A 109 33.26 -0.70 40.83
CA ARG A 109 32.61 -0.53 42.13
C ARG A 109 32.88 -1.71 43.05
N ARG A 110 32.80 -2.94 42.56
CA ARG A 110 33.11 -4.16 43.34
C ARG A 110 34.55 -4.12 43.86
N LEU A 111 35.51 -3.87 42.98
CA LEU A 111 36.93 -3.78 43.35
C LEU A 111 37.20 -2.68 44.38
N ARG A 112 36.55 -1.52 44.23
CA ARG A 112 36.65 -0.42 45.20
C ARG A 112 36.13 -0.83 46.58
N LEU A 113 34.97 -1.51 46.64
CA LEU A 113 34.41 -2.00 47.90
C LEU A 113 35.35 -3.02 48.57
N GLU A 114 35.84 -4.00 47.81
CA GLU A 114 36.79 -5.01 48.32
C GLU A 114 38.05 -4.35 48.91
N LYS A 115 38.60 -3.34 48.22
CA LYS A 115 39.77 -2.58 48.68
C LYS A 115 39.48 -1.76 49.94
N LEU A 116 38.32 -1.11 50.01
CA LEU A 116 37.91 -0.36 51.20
C LEU A 116 37.72 -1.27 52.41
N GLU A 117 37.18 -2.47 52.22
CA GLU A 117 37.03 -3.46 53.28
C GLU A 117 38.39 -3.99 53.76
N SER A 118 39.33 -4.30 52.84
CA SER A 118 40.67 -4.74 53.24
C SER A 118 41.41 -3.67 54.02
N GLU A 119 41.38 -2.42 53.53
CA GLU A 119 42.00 -1.28 54.20
C GLU A 119 41.33 -0.96 55.54
N ALA A 120 40.02 -1.16 55.69
CA ALA A 120 39.34 -1.04 56.97
C ALA A 120 39.81 -2.11 57.97
N ARG A 121 39.93 -3.37 57.54
CA ARG A 121 40.44 -4.47 58.38
C ARG A 121 41.89 -4.24 58.81
N GLU A 122 42.78 -3.95 57.85
CA GLU A 122 44.19 -3.68 58.14
C GLU A 122 44.38 -2.45 59.05
N SER A 123 43.59 -1.40 58.81
CA SER A 123 43.60 -0.21 59.65
C SER A 123 43.17 -0.53 61.07
N LEU A 124 42.14 -1.37 61.26
CA LEU A 124 41.69 -1.79 62.59
C LEU A 124 42.79 -2.56 63.33
N GLU A 125 43.44 -3.52 62.67
CA GLU A 125 44.56 -4.29 63.27
C GLU A 125 45.73 -3.37 63.67
N LYS A 126 46.09 -2.41 62.82
CA LYS A 126 47.11 -1.39 63.12
C LYS A 126 46.69 -0.51 64.29
N PHE A 127 45.42 -0.09 64.34
CA PHE A 127 44.86 0.69 65.46
C PHE A 127 44.90 -0.08 66.78
N GLU A 128 44.48 -1.35 66.80
CA GLU A 128 44.51 -2.20 68.00
C GLU A 128 45.94 -2.43 68.51
N ARG A 129 46.91 -2.60 67.60
CA ARG A 129 48.33 -2.68 67.95
C ARG A 129 48.85 -1.39 68.58
N ILE A 130 48.45 -0.23 68.06
CA ILE A 130 48.79 1.08 68.64
C ILE A 130 48.15 1.20 70.03
N ALA A 131 46.85 0.92 70.15
CA ALA A 131 46.11 1.02 71.41
C ALA A 131 46.67 0.12 72.51
N SER A 132 46.99 -1.14 72.19
CA SER A 132 47.62 -2.07 73.13
C SER A 132 49.04 -1.62 73.53
N GLY A 133 49.79 -1.03 72.61
CA GLY A 133 51.10 -0.46 72.91
C GLY A 133 51.05 0.72 73.88
N TRP A 134 50.07 1.62 73.76
CA TRP A 134 49.81 2.68 74.73
C TRP A 134 49.44 2.11 76.11
N HIS A 135 48.54 1.13 76.15
CA HIS A 135 48.11 0.46 77.38
C HIS A 135 49.28 -0.19 78.13
N ASN A 136 50.15 -0.87 77.39
CA ASN A 136 51.33 -1.54 77.94
C ASN A 136 52.38 -0.53 78.43
N GLY A 137 52.58 0.58 77.72
CA GLY A 137 53.46 1.67 78.15
C GLY A 137 53.02 2.30 79.47
N THR A 138 51.71 2.53 79.63
CA THR A 138 51.12 3.12 80.85
C THR A 138 51.15 2.15 82.03
N LYS A 139 50.81 0.87 81.83
CA LYS A 139 50.76 -0.13 82.91
C LYS A 139 52.12 -0.56 83.43
N ARG A 140 53.13 -0.60 82.56
CA ARG A 140 54.44 -1.16 82.91
C ARG A 140 55.36 -0.17 83.62
N ALA A 141 54.95 1.10 83.76
CA ALA A 141 55.69 2.18 84.40
C ALA A 141 57.20 2.09 84.11
N LEU A 142 57.56 2.20 82.81
CA LEU A 142 58.93 2.04 82.33
C LEU A 142 59.88 2.93 83.17
N PRO A 143 60.69 2.35 84.08
CA PRO A 143 61.40 3.11 85.11
C PRO A 143 62.60 3.87 84.55
N VAL A 144 62.99 3.58 83.31
CA VAL A 144 64.11 4.22 82.61
C VAL A 144 63.56 5.20 81.57
N PRO A 145 63.84 6.52 81.70
CA PRO A 145 63.34 7.54 80.77
C PRO A 145 63.67 7.28 79.29
N GLN A 146 64.83 6.67 79.00
CA GLN A 146 65.23 6.29 77.64
C GLN A 146 64.29 5.22 77.05
N ALA A 147 63.92 4.21 77.83
CA ALA A 147 63.03 3.14 77.39
C ALA A 147 61.59 3.65 77.14
N LEU A 148 61.13 4.62 77.93
CA LEU A 148 59.86 5.31 77.68
C LEU A 148 59.91 6.12 76.38
N ARG A 149 60.97 6.91 76.18
CA ARG A 149 61.17 7.69 74.95
C ARG A 149 61.17 6.80 73.71
N ASP A 150 61.89 5.68 73.75
CA ASP A 150 62.00 4.77 72.60
C ASP A 150 60.65 4.09 72.30
N ALA A 151 59.86 3.75 73.33
CA ALA A 151 58.50 3.23 73.17
C ALA A 151 57.53 4.28 72.58
N LEU A 152 57.59 5.54 73.03
CA LEU A 152 56.81 6.65 72.46
C LEU A 152 57.19 6.90 71.00
N HIS A 153 58.48 6.87 70.67
CA HIS A 153 58.94 7.02 69.31
C HIS A 153 58.48 5.85 68.42
N ALA A 154 58.44 4.63 68.94
CA ALA A 154 57.88 3.47 68.23
C ALA A 154 56.38 3.64 67.96
N GLN A 155 55.60 4.13 68.94
CA GLN A 155 54.19 4.44 68.74
C GLN A 155 53.97 5.55 67.71
N GLN A 156 54.76 6.61 67.77
CA GLN A 156 54.70 7.70 66.79
C GLN A 156 54.94 7.19 65.37
N LYS A 157 55.89 6.27 65.18
CA LYS A 157 56.14 5.63 63.88
C LYS A 157 54.94 4.81 63.40
N LEU A 158 54.28 4.06 64.29
CA LEU A 158 53.08 3.28 63.94
C LEU A 158 51.90 4.18 63.55
N CYS A 159 51.66 5.27 64.30
CA CYS A 159 50.64 6.25 63.95
C CYS A 159 50.93 6.94 62.62
N ALA A 160 52.20 7.31 62.38
CA ALA A 160 52.62 7.93 61.12
C ALA A 160 52.39 6.99 59.92
N ALA A 161 52.74 5.71 60.05
CA ALA A 161 52.51 4.70 59.01
C ALA A 161 51.01 4.55 58.70
N LEU A 162 50.16 4.51 59.72
CA LEU A 162 48.71 4.42 59.53
C LEU A 162 48.12 5.63 58.81
N ILE A 163 48.57 6.84 59.17
CA ILE A 163 48.17 8.08 58.48
C ILE A 163 48.66 8.07 57.03
N GLU A 164 49.88 7.59 56.79
CA GLU A 164 50.43 7.45 55.43
C GLU A 164 49.57 6.51 54.57
N ASP A 165 49.16 5.37 55.10
CA ASP A 165 48.29 4.42 54.41
C ASP A 165 46.91 5.03 54.09
N LYS A 166 46.32 5.77 55.04
CA LYS A 166 45.07 6.53 54.79
C LYS A 166 45.23 7.60 53.73
N ASN A 167 46.32 8.36 53.77
CA ASN A 167 46.61 9.38 52.76
C ASN A 167 46.79 8.75 51.37
N LYS A 168 47.47 7.59 51.28
CA LYS A 168 47.58 6.83 50.02
C LYS A 168 46.19 6.47 49.50
N LEU A 169 45.33 5.87 50.33
CA LEU A 169 43.96 5.53 49.93
C LEU A 169 43.18 6.78 49.46
N ILE A 170 43.29 7.90 50.18
CA ILE A 170 42.65 9.16 49.78
C ILE A 170 43.12 9.59 48.39
N THR A 171 44.43 9.61 48.13
CA THR A 171 44.95 10.02 46.82
C THR A 171 44.50 9.11 45.68
N GLU A 172 44.40 7.80 45.93
CA GLU A 172 43.90 6.84 44.93
C GLU A 172 42.42 7.06 44.64
N LEU A 173 41.59 7.28 45.66
CA LEU A 173 40.16 7.57 45.48
C LEU A 173 39.92 8.92 44.79
N GLU A 174 40.70 9.94 45.10
CA GLU A 174 40.67 11.22 44.41
C GLU A 174 41.07 11.08 42.93
N GLN A 175 42.07 10.25 42.63
CA GLN A 175 42.45 9.95 41.26
C GLN A 175 41.34 9.19 40.52
N GLU A 176 40.74 8.18 41.16
CA GLU A 176 39.62 7.43 40.59
C GLU A 176 38.43 8.36 40.26
N LEU A 177 38.07 9.25 41.18
CA LEU A 177 37.03 10.28 40.96
C LEU A 177 37.34 11.15 39.74
N LYS A 178 38.56 11.72 39.65
CA LYS A 178 38.98 12.53 38.51
C LYS A 178 38.87 11.76 37.19
N THR A 179 39.33 10.50 37.17
CA THR A 179 39.23 9.69 35.95
C THR A 179 37.80 9.40 35.54
N HIS A 180 36.89 9.21 36.50
CA HIS A 180 35.46 9.01 36.23
C HIS A 180 34.80 10.29 35.71
N ASP A 181 35.14 11.46 36.25
CA ASP A 181 34.63 12.75 35.75
C ASP A 181 35.07 13.01 34.31
N GLU A 182 36.35 12.74 33.99
CA GLU A 182 36.86 12.81 32.62
C GLU A 182 36.18 11.81 31.67
N GLN A 183 35.85 10.61 32.15
CA GLN A 183 35.09 9.62 31.37
C GLN A 183 33.66 10.10 31.15
N PHE A 184 33.00 10.65 32.17
CA PHE A 184 31.64 11.17 32.07
C PHE A 184 31.52 12.30 31.04
N VAL A 185 32.47 13.25 31.04
CA VAL A 185 32.49 14.32 30.02
C VAL A 185 32.70 13.75 28.62
N ARG A 186 33.55 12.73 28.46
CA ARG A 186 33.76 12.06 27.17
C ARG A 186 32.50 11.33 26.70
N ASP A 187 31.82 10.64 27.59
CA ASP A 187 30.58 9.94 27.30
C ASP A 187 29.46 10.91 26.90
N LEU A 188 29.32 12.05 27.59
CA LEU A 188 28.37 13.10 27.21
C LEU A 188 28.64 13.64 25.81
N LYS A 189 29.91 13.93 25.49
CA LYS A 189 30.29 14.39 24.14
C LYS A 189 29.94 13.33 23.09
N ARG A 190 30.21 12.05 23.37
CA ARG A 190 29.88 10.97 22.45
C ARG A 190 28.36 10.79 22.29
N GLN A 191 27.60 10.89 23.38
CA GLN A 191 26.14 10.85 23.31
C GLN A 191 25.58 12.01 22.47
N ALA A 192 26.13 13.22 22.61
CA ALA A 192 25.75 14.34 21.77
C ALA A 192 26.00 14.04 20.27
N THR A 193 27.17 13.50 19.92
CA THR A 193 27.46 13.11 18.53
C THR A 193 26.58 11.97 18.03
N ASP A 194 26.21 11.01 18.90
CA ASP A 194 25.31 9.92 18.56
C ASP A 194 23.88 10.44 18.28
N ILE A 195 23.41 11.42 19.06
CA ILE A 195 22.11 12.08 18.88
C ILE A 195 22.10 12.91 17.60
N GLU A 196 23.16 13.67 17.32
CA GLU A 196 23.31 14.43 16.07
C GLU A 196 23.23 13.49 14.85
N LEU A 197 23.99 12.39 14.87
CA LEU A 197 23.97 11.37 13.81
C LEU A 197 22.59 10.71 13.67
N LEU A 198 21.93 10.38 14.78
CA LEU A 198 20.58 9.81 14.76
C LEU A 198 19.59 10.78 14.11
N THR A 199 19.67 12.06 14.46
CA THR A 199 18.82 13.12 13.91
C THR A 199 19.04 13.27 12.42
N GLU A 200 20.30 13.35 11.98
CA GLU A 200 20.67 13.44 10.56
C GLU A 200 20.10 12.27 9.75
N ARG A 201 20.28 11.02 10.23
CA ARG A 201 19.76 9.82 9.57
C ARG A 201 18.23 9.80 9.51
N MET A 202 17.56 10.19 10.59
CA MET A 202 16.10 10.27 10.61
C MET A 202 15.57 11.32 9.63
N GLU A 203 16.23 12.48 9.54
CA GLU A 203 15.87 13.53 8.58
C GLU A 203 16.12 13.09 7.13
N GLU A 204 17.22 12.39 6.87
CA GLU A 204 17.53 11.84 5.55
C GLU A 204 16.52 10.76 5.15
N GLN A 205 16.18 9.84 6.06
CA GLN A 205 15.14 8.83 5.83
C GLN A 205 13.79 9.49 5.55
N ALA A 206 13.38 10.48 6.34
CA ALA A 206 12.12 11.20 6.14
C ALA A 206 12.08 11.92 4.78
N ARG A 207 13.18 12.57 4.39
CA ARG A 207 13.32 13.20 3.07
C ARG A 207 13.25 12.18 1.94
N SER A 208 13.96 11.05 2.06
CA SER A 208 14.00 9.97 1.07
C SER A 208 12.63 9.32 0.87
N VAL A 209 11.92 8.99 1.96
CA VAL A 209 10.55 8.45 1.91
C VAL A 209 9.59 9.46 1.27
N ALA A 210 9.63 10.73 1.68
CA ALA A 210 8.77 11.76 1.13
C ALA A 210 9.04 12.05 -0.36
N GLN A 211 10.30 11.93 -0.79
CA GLN A 211 10.67 12.05 -2.20
C GLN A 211 10.17 10.85 -3.01
N THR A 212 10.46 9.63 -2.55
CA THR A 212 10.07 8.40 -3.24
C THR A 212 8.55 8.28 -3.35
N CYS A 213 7.81 8.56 -2.27
CA CYS A 213 6.34 8.59 -2.32
C CYS A 213 5.79 9.56 -3.37
N ARG A 214 6.43 10.73 -3.54
CA ARG A 214 6.02 11.71 -4.55
C ARG A 214 6.31 11.22 -5.96
N GLU A 215 7.50 10.67 -6.18
CA GLU A 215 7.92 10.11 -7.47
C GLU A 215 7.02 8.94 -7.89
N GLU A 216 6.75 8.03 -6.96
CA GLU A 216 5.88 6.89 -7.14
C GLU A 216 4.42 7.32 -7.43
N MET A 217 3.87 8.32 -6.73
CA MET A 217 2.54 8.86 -7.07
C MET A 217 2.50 9.48 -8.47
N THR A 218 3.49 10.32 -8.81
CA THR A 218 3.54 10.92 -10.16
C THR A 218 3.70 9.85 -11.25
N SER A 219 4.42 8.75 -10.96
CA SER A 219 4.54 7.62 -11.88
C SER A 219 3.21 6.90 -12.05
N LEU A 220 2.51 6.58 -10.95
CA LEU A 220 1.21 5.93 -10.98
C LEU A 220 0.19 6.78 -11.74
N GLU A 221 0.12 8.08 -11.47
CA GLU A 221 -0.78 9.00 -12.18
C GLU A 221 -0.58 8.95 -13.69
N LYS A 222 0.68 8.98 -14.16
CA LYS A 222 1.00 8.86 -15.60
C LYS A 222 0.56 7.53 -16.19
N GLU A 223 0.69 6.44 -15.43
CA GLU A 223 0.28 5.11 -15.89
C GLU A 223 -1.25 4.98 -15.96
N PHE A 224 -1.97 5.50 -14.97
CA PHE A 224 -3.43 5.58 -15.01
C PHE A 224 -3.93 6.45 -16.17
N GLU A 225 -3.27 7.59 -16.42
CA GLU A 225 -3.59 8.46 -17.57
C GLU A 225 -3.36 7.74 -18.90
N ALA A 226 -2.24 7.02 -19.04
CA ALA A 226 -1.94 6.24 -20.23
C ALA A 226 -2.97 5.12 -20.46
N GLU A 227 -3.30 4.33 -19.41
CA GLU A 227 -4.30 3.27 -19.49
C GLU A 227 -5.68 3.82 -19.89
N ARG A 228 -6.07 4.97 -19.32
CA ARG A 228 -7.30 5.66 -19.70
C ARG A 228 -7.28 6.12 -21.15
N HIS A 229 -6.17 6.67 -21.63
CA HIS A 229 -6.02 7.09 -23.03
C HIS A 229 -6.13 5.88 -23.97
N GLU A 230 -5.47 4.77 -23.67
CA GLU A 230 -5.57 3.53 -24.45
C GLU A 230 -7.00 2.99 -24.51
N LEU A 231 -7.71 2.98 -23.39
CA LEU A 231 -9.10 2.55 -23.31
C LEU A 231 -10.03 3.44 -24.15
N LEU A 232 -9.86 4.76 -24.08
CA LEU A 232 -10.64 5.71 -24.87
C LEU A 232 -10.38 5.57 -26.37
N GLU A 233 -9.11 5.39 -26.75
CA GLU A 233 -8.72 5.16 -28.14
C GLU A 233 -9.29 3.86 -28.70
N LYS A 234 -9.28 2.78 -27.91
CA LYS A 234 -9.89 1.51 -28.27
C LYS A 234 -11.40 1.67 -28.49
N ASN A 235 -12.10 2.26 -27.52
CA ASN A 235 -13.55 2.49 -27.62
C ASN A 235 -13.91 3.39 -28.81
N ARG A 236 -13.10 4.43 -29.09
CA ARG A 236 -13.29 5.29 -30.26
C ARG A 236 -13.21 4.49 -31.56
N LYS A 237 -12.15 3.68 -31.72
CA LYS A 237 -11.97 2.85 -32.93
C LYS A 237 -13.10 1.84 -33.12
N GLU A 238 -13.55 1.20 -32.03
CA GLU A 238 -14.69 0.28 -32.07
C GLU A 238 -15.98 0.99 -32.52
N TRP A 239 -16.24 2.19 -31.99
CA TRP A 239 -17.39 3.01 -32.38
C TRP A 239 -17.33 3.48 -33.83
N GLU A 240 -16.16 3.94 -34.28
CA GLU A 240 -15.92 4.35 -35.68
C GLU A 240 -16.15 3.19 -36.65
N GLN A 241 -15.61 2.00 -36.33
CA GLN A 241 -15.82 0.79 -37.11
C GLN A 241 -17.29 0.37 -37.16
N ALA A 242 -17.99 0.38 -36.02
CA ALA A 242 -19.41 0.07 -35.97
C ALA A 242 -20.24 1.06 -36.80
N THR A 243 -19.92 2.36 -36.71
CA THR A 243 -20.59 3.41 -37.47
C THR A 243 -20.35 3.29 -38.97
N HIS A 244 -19.12 3.02 -39.38
CA HIS A 244 -18.77 2.79 -40.78
C HIS A 244 -19.49 1.56 -41.34
N THR A 245 -19.44 0.43 -40.62
CA THR A 245 -20.14 -0.79 -41.01
C THR A 245 -21.65 -0.57 -41.16
N ARG A 246 -22.25 0.26 -40.29
CA ARG A 246 -23.67 0.61 -40.41
C ARG A 246 -23.96 1.44 -41.65
N ARG A 247 -23.13 2.45 -41.94
CA ARG A 247 -23.26 3.29 -43.15
C ARG A 247 -23.15 2.45 -44.42
N ASP A 248 -22.15 1.57 -44.50
CA ASP A 248 -21.94 0.72 -45.68
C ASP A 248 -23.14 -0.20 -45.91
N ARG A 249 -23.74 -0.74 -44.84
CA ARG A 249 -24.97 -1.54 -44.92
C ARG A 249 -26.17 -0.69 -45.37
N GLU A 250 -26.32 0.53 -44.87
CA GLU A 250 -27.39 1.45 -45.28
C GLU A 250 -27.24 1.82 -46.77
N GLU A 251 -26.02 2.09 -47.24
CA GLU A 251 -25.71 2.39 -48.64
C GLU A 251 -26.05 1.20 -49.54
N GLN A 252 -25.58 -0.01 -49.21
CA GLN A 252 -25.91 -1.23 -49.95
C GLN A 252 -27.42 -1.49 -50.00
N GLN A 253 -28.15 -1.20 -48.93
CA GLN A 253 -29.61 -1.32 -48.92
C GLN A 253 -30.29 -0.31 -49.85
N LEU A 254 -29.82 0.93 -49.88
CA LEU A 254 -30.33 1.97 -50.78
C LEU A 254 -30.02 1.66 -52.24
N GLU A 255 -28.80 1.23 -52.56
CA GLU A 255 -28.43 0.76 -53.90
C GLU A 255 -29.30 -0.41 -54.34
N GLY A 256 -29.51 -1.40 -53.47
CA GLY A 256 -30.38 -2.55 -53.76
C GLY A 256 -31.85 -2.16 -53.94
N ARG A 257 -32.31 -1.06 -53.34
CA ARG A 257 -33.65 -0.49 -53.61
C ARG A 257 -33.69 0.23 -54.95
N LEU A 258 -32.66 0.99 -55.29
CA LEU A 258 -32.55 1.71 -56.56
C LEU A 258 -32.52 0.75 -57.75
N ARG A 259 -31.69 -0.31 -57.69
CA ARG A 259 -31.63 -1.33 -58.75
C ARG A 259 -32.98 -2.00 -59.01
N ARG A 260 -33.70 -2.37 -57.95
CA ARG A 260 -35.08 -2.88 -58.07
C ARG A 260 -36.04 -1.85 -58.68
N ALA A 261 -35.85 -0.59 -58.30
CA ALA A 261 -36.39 0.61 -58.97
C ALA A 261 -36.32 0.54 -60.49
N GLU A 262 -35.08 0.50 -60.97
CA GLU A 262 -34.69 0.52 -62.38
C GLU A 262 -35.18 -0.74 -63.13
N GLU A 263 -35.07 -1.92 -62.50
CA GLU A 263 -35.59 -3.18 -63.05
C GLU A 263 -37.11 -3.13 -63.26
N GLN A 264 -37.86 -2.60 -62.30
CA GLN A 264 -39.31 -2.43 -62.42
C GLN A 264 -39.68 -1.41 -63.51
N GLU A 265 -38.90 -0.33 -63.64
CA GLU A 265 -39.10 0.65 -64.70
C GLU A 265 -38.86 0.05 -66.09
N GLN A 266 -37.80 -0.74 -66.26
CA GLN A 266 -37.52 -1.47 -67.49
C GLN A 266 -38.64 -2.45 -67.84
N GLN A 267 -39.13 -3.22 -66.86
CA GLN A 267 -40.27 -4.13 -67.06
C GLN A 267 -41.53 -3.37 -67.53
N LEU A 268 -41.82 -2.20 -66.94
CA LEU A 268 -42.93 -1.36 -67.36
C LEU A 268 -42.75 -0.83 -68.78
N GLN A 269 -41.53 -0.47 -69.19
CA GLN A 269 -41.22 -0.04 -70.55
C GLN A 269 -41.41 -1.18 -71.56
N ASP A 270 -40.95 -2.39 -71.23
CA ASP A 270 -41.15 -3.57 -72.08
C ASP A 270 -42.63 -3.93 -72.24
N LEU A 271 -43.39 -3.92 -71.15
CA LEU A 271 -44.85 -4.10 -71.18
C LEU A 271 -45.55 -3.06 -72.04
N ARG A 272 -45.12 -1.79 -71.99
CA ARG A 272 -45.66 -0.73 -72.86
C ARG A 272 -45.35 -1.00 -74.33
N ARG A 273 -44.12 -1.41 -74.65
CA ARG A 273 -43.71 -1.75 -76.01
C ARG A 273 -44.54 -2.92 -76.55
N GLN A 274 -44.67 -4.00 -75.76
CA GLN A 274 -45.52 -5.15 -76.11
C GLN A 274 -46.97 -4.72 -76.33
N GLY A 275 -47.54 -3.89 -75.44
CA GLY A 275 -48.89 -3.37 -75.62
C GLY A 275 -49.06 -2.56 -76.91
N VAL A 276 -48.06 -1.75 -77.30
CA VAL A 276 -48.07 -1.03 -78.59
C VAL A 276 -48.01 -2.01 -79.76
N GLU A 277 -47.12 -3.00 -79.72
CA GLU A 277 -47.01 -4.06 -80.73
C GLU A 277 -48.33 -4.82 -80.89
N GLU A 278 -48.95 -5.28 -79.80
CA GLU A 278 -50.25 -5.96 -79.81
C GLU A 278 -51.37 -5.09 -80.39
N THR A 279 -51.43 -3.81 -80.01
CA THR A 279 -52.43 -2.89 -80.59
C THR A 279 -52.20 -2.64 -82.07
N ASN A 280 -50.95 -2.58 -82.52
CA ASN A 280 -50.61 -2.47 -83.94
C ASN A 280 -51.01 -3.75 -84.68
N GLU A 281 -50.74 -4.93 -84.14
CA GLU A 281 -51.16 -6.21 -84.73
C GLU A 281 -52.69 -6.30 -84.86
N ILE A 282 -53.44 -5.89 -83.83
CA ILE A 282 -54.90 -5.86 -83.87
C ILE A 282 -55.37 -4.84 -84.90
N LYS A 283 -54.75 -3.67 -84.96
CA LYS A 283 -55.05 -2.63 -85.94
C LYS A 283 -54.80 -3.13 -87.37
N GLU A 284 -53.68 -3.78 -87.64
CA GLU A 284 -53.37 -4.38 -88.95
C GLU A 284 -54.40 -5.45 -89.33
N LYS A 285 -54.78 -6.33 -88.38
CA LYS A 285 -55.84 -7.33 -88.61
C LYS A 285 -57.17 -6.67 -88.97
N LEU A 286 -57.60 -5.66 -88.21
CA LEU A 286 -58.84 -4.92 -88.47
C LEU A 286 -58.80 -4.15 -89.79
N GLU A 287 -57.67 -3.53 -90.14
CA GLU A 287 -57.48 -2.87 -91.44
C GLU A 287 -57.57 -3.87 -92.59
N GLY A 288 -56.99 -5.07 -92.42
CA GLY A 288 -57.14 -6.18 -93.36
C GLY A 288 -58.59 -6.66 -93.51
N ASP A 289 -59.30 -6.83 -92.41
CA ASP A 289 -60.73 -7.20 -92.42
C ASP A 289 -61.59 -6.12 -93.12
N VAL A 290 -61.31 -4.84 -92.87
CA VAL A 290 -61.97 -3.71 -93.57
C VAL A 290 -61.64 -3.70 -95.06
N GLN A 291 -60.41 -4.02 -95.47
CA GLN A 291 -60.04 -4.16 -96.89
C GLN A 291 -60.78 -5.31 -97.57
N VAL A 292 -60.92 -6.45 -96.90
CA VAL A 292 -61.69 -7.61 -97.40
C VAL A 292 -63.17 -7.24 -97.57
N ILE A 293 -63.75 -6.48 -96.63
CA ILE A 293 -65.15 -6.01 -96.70
C ILE A 293 -65.35 -4.99 -97.83
N ASN A 294 -64.35 -4.13 -98.10
CA ASN A 294 -64.41 -3.16 -99.21
C ASN A 294 -64.13 -3.76 -100.60
N HIS A 295 -63.74 -5.04 -100.70
CA HIS A 295 -63.48 -5.75 -101.96
C HIS A 295 -64.49 -6.87 -102.26
N GLN A 296 -65.59 -6.93 -101.50
CA GLN A 296 -66.81 -7.67 -101.80
C GLN A 296 -67.91 -6.72 -102.27
#